data_AF-A0A967T0K8-F1
#
_entry.id   AF-A0A967T0K8-F1
#
_cell.length_a   1.000
_cell.length_b   1.000
_cell.length_c   1.000
_cell.angle_alpha   90.00
_cell.angle_beta   90.00
_cell.angle_gamma   90.00
#
_symmetry.space_group_name_H-M   'P 1'
#
loop_
_entity.id
_entity.type
_entity.pdbx_description
1 polymer ?
#
loop_
_entity_poly.entity_id
_entity_poly.type
_entity_poly.pdbx_seq_one_letter_code
_entity_poly.pdbx_strand_id
1 'polypeptide(L)'
;MKLTFLGTRGEIEARTRRHRMHTSLLVEYRGGRVMVDAGEDWREAVHELRPRPHGIVVTHAHPDHAWGLETGAPAPVWATGVAWEAMEGYAIPRSERRAVELRTPFRIRDIVFEAFGVEHSIRAPAVGYRIRAGRVTVWYA
;
A
#
# COMPACT_ATOMS: atom_id res chain seq x y z
N MET A 1 1.48 14.59 10.56
CA MET A 1 1.15 13.53 9.60
C MET A 1 -0.13 13.94 8.91
N LYS A 2 -0.18 13.90 7.58
CA LYS A 2 -1.39 14.13 6.80
C LYS A 2 -1.79 12.81 6.15
N LEU A 3 -3.07 12.47 6.27
CA LEU A 3 -3.68 11.28 5.69
C LEU A 3 -4.64 11.73 4.59
N THR A 4 -4.47 11.21 3.38
CA THR A 4 -5.40 11.49 2.26
C THR A 4 -5.90 10.16 1.72
N PHE A 5 -7.21 9.91 1.84
CA PHE A 5 -7.84 8.75 1.23
C PHE A 5 -7.98 9.01 -0.27
N LEU A 6 -7.12 8.39 -1.07
CA LEU A 6 -7.14 8.47 -2.52
C LEU A 6 -8.25 7.60 -3.11
N GLY A 7 -8.53 6.48 -2.43
CA GLY A 7 -9.64 5.59 -2.69
C GLY A 7 -10.14 4.96 -1.40
N THR A 8 -11.37 4.47 -1.41
CA THR A 8 -12.07 3.96 -0.21
C THR A 8 -13.03 2.81 -0.52
N ARG A 9 -13.13 2.39 -1.77
CA ARG A 9 -13.99 1.28 -2.18
C ARG A 9 -13.25 -0.05 -1.93
N GLY A 10 -13.94 -1.05 -1.40
CA GLY A 10 -13.41 -2.43 -1.37
C GLY A 10 -13.66 -3.15 -2.70
N GLU A 11 -13.47 -4.46 -2.74
CA GLU A 11 -13.78 -5.31 -3.89
C GLU A 11 -15.30 -5.48 -4.09
N ILE A 12 -15.97 -4.40 -4.52
CA ILE A 12 -17.41 -4.37 -4.80
C ILE A 12 -17.71 -3.56 -6.06
N GLU A 13 -18.76 -3.96 -6.77
CA GLU A 13 -19.26 -3.26 -7.96
C GLU A 13 -19.84 -1.88 -7.63
N ALA A 14 -20.50 -1.75 -6.48
CA ALA A 14 -21.18 -0.53 -6.08
C ALA A 14 -20.17 0.63 -5.93
N ARG A 15 -20.41 1.71 -6.67
CA ARG A 15 -19.54 2.90 -6.70
C ARG A 15 -20.33 4.19 -6.66
N THR A 16 -19.75 5.20 -6.04
CA THR A 16 -20.25 6.58 -6.11
C THR A 16 -19.16 7.51 -6.62
N ARG A 17 -19.50 8.75 -6.96
CA ARG A 17 -18.48 9.75 -7.35
C ARG A 17 -17.38 9.93 -6.28
N ARG A 18 -17.72 9.73 -5.00
CA ARG A 18 -16.77 9.88 -3.87
C ARG A 18 -16.07 8.57 -3.49
N HIS A 19 -16.65 7.43 -3.82
CA HIS A 19 -16.15 6.08 -3.52
C HIS A 19 -15.98 5.29 -4.81
N ARG A 20 -15.24 5.86 -5.78
CA ARG A 20 -15.03 5.23 -7.08
C ARG A 20 -13.81 4.32 -7.09
N MET A 21 -12.71 4.77 -6.51
CA MET A 21 -11.43 4.08 -6.56
C MET A 21 -11.33 3.07 -5.41
N HIS A 22 -10.77 1.89 -5.72
CA HIS A 22 -10.30 0.93 -4.74
C HIS A 22 -9.41 1.56 -3.69
N THR A 23 -9.43 0.99 -2.49
CA THR A 23 -8.82 1.57 -1.29
C THR A 23 -7.35 1.93 -1.51
N SER A 24 -7.02 3.16 -1.11
CA SER A 24 -5.63 3.61 -1.08
C SER A 24 -5.51 4.83 -0.17
N LEU A 25 -4.50 4.81 0.70
CA LEU A 25 -4.19 5.88 1.63
C LEU A 25 -2.84 6.51 1.26
N LEU A 26 -2.80 7.83 1.12
CA LEU A 26 -1.55 8.58 1.04
C LEU A 26 -1.18 9.14 2.40
N VAL A 27 -0.01 8.73 2.92
CA VAL A 27 0.57 9.23 4.16
C VAL A 27 1.68 10.23 3.82
N GLU A 28 1.54 11.46 4.32
CA GLU A 28 2.51 12.52 4.10
C GLU A 28 3.06 13.10 5.41
N TYR A 29 4.39 13.29 5.47
CA TYR A 29 5.06 13.94 6.59
C TYR A 29 6.43 14.50 6.18
N ARG A 30 6.67 15.80 6.44
CA ARG A 30 7.94 16.50 6.18
C ARG A 30 8.51 16.25 4.76
N GLY A 31 7.64 16.27 3.75
CA GLY A 31 8.01 16.00 2.35
C GLY A 31 8.10 14.51 2.00
N GLY A 32 8.12 13.61 2.98
CA GLY A 32 7.91 12.17 2.77
C GLY A 32 6.46 11.89 2.35
N ARG A 33 6.30 10.95 1.42
CA ARG A 33 5.01 10.53 0.84
C ARG A 33 5.04 9.03 0.61
N VAL A 34 4.13 8.29 1.23
CA VAL A 34 4.01 6.83 1.07
C VAL A 34 2.56 6.50 0.77
N MET A 35 2.33 5.71 -0.28
CA MET A 35 1.01 5.18 -0.60
C MET A 35 0.85 3.82 0.09
N VAL A 36 -0.29 3.59 0.71
CA VAL A 36 -0.71 2.29 1.24
C VAL A 36 -1.75 1.76 0.27
N ASP A 37 -1.46 0.60 -0.33
CA ASP A 37 -2.29 -0.11 -1.30
C ASP A 37 -2.57 0.67 -2.60
N ALA A 38 -2.77 -0.10 -3.67
CA ALA A 38 -3.19 0.33 -4.99
C ALA A 38 -3.97 -0.82 -5.67
N GLY A 39 -5.28 -0.89 -5.44
CA GLY A 39 -6.17 -1.86 -6.10
C GLY A 39 -6.32 -1.67 -7.61
N GLU A 40 -7.07 -2.55 -8.26
CA GLU A 40 -7.13 -2.68 -9.71
C GLU A 40 -7.43 -1.36 -10.46
N ASP A 41 -8.33 -0.53 -9.94
CA ASP A 41 -8.65 0.79 -10.52
C ASP A 41 -7.43 1.71 -10.68
N TRP A 42 -6.32 1.42 -9.98
CA TRP A 42 -5.09 2.21 -10.00
C TRP A 42 -4.10 1.81 -11.10
N ARG A 43 -4.34 0.73 -11.88
CA ARG A 43 -3.35 0.14 -12.82
C ARG A 43 -2.63 1.15 -13.71
N GLU A 44 -3.34 2.13 -14.25
CA GLU A 44 -2.74 3.25 -15.01
C GLU A 44 -2.52 4.48 -14.13
N ALA A 45 -3.51 4.82 -13.30
CA ALA A 45 -3.51 6.03 -12.49
C ALA A 45 -2.38 6.10 -11.45
N VAL A 46 -1.84 4.96 -11.02
CA VAL A 46 -0.72 4.89 -10.07
C VAL A 46 0.52 5.60 -10.62
N HIS A 47 0.76 5.50 -11.94
CA HIS A 47 1.89 6.15 -12.60
C HIS A 47 1.69 7.65 -12.81
N GLU A 48 0.46 8.14 -12.70
CA GLU A 48 0.07 9.53 -12.85
C GLU A 48 0.11 10.31 -11.53
N LEU A 49 0.23 9.63 -10.38
CA LEU A 49 0.31 10.30 -9.08
C LEU A 49 1.45 11.32 -9.05
N ARG A 50 1.10 12.57 -8.73
CA ARG A 50 2.03 13.70 -8.58
C ARG A 50 1.86 14.40 -7.23
N PRO A 51 2.96 14.81 -6.58
CA PRO A 51 4.29 14.20 -6.65
C PRO A 51 4.27 12.67 -6.52
N ARG A 52 5.26 11.99 -7.11
CA ARG A 52 5.38 10.53 -6.98
C ARG A 52 5.58 10.14 -5.51
N PRO A 53 5.00 9.01 -5.04
CA PRO A 53 5.33 8.50 -3.71
C PRO A 53 6.80 8.06 -3.64
N HIS A 54 7.36 8.09 -2.44
CA HIS A 54 8.71 7.58 -2.16
C HIS A 54 8.72 6.07 -1.92
N GLY A 55 7.55 5.48 -1.75
CA GLY A 55 7.33 4.05 -1.64
C GLY A 55 5.85 3.73 -1.61
N ILE A 56 5.53 2.49 -1.92
CA ILE A 56 4.20 1.91 -1.81
C ILE A 56 4.30 0.74 -0.82
N VAL A 57 3.42 0.67 0.16
CA VAL A 57 3.33 -0.45 1.10
C VAL A 57 2.02 -1.21 0.83
N VAL A 58 2.08 -2.54 0.83
CA VAL A 58 0.94 -3.41 0.52
C VAL A 58 0.50 -4.14 1.78
N THR A 59 -0.76 -4.01 2.16
CA THR A 59 -1.36 -4.71 3.31
C THR A 59 -1.55 -6.20 3.01
N HIS A 60 -2.02 -6.53 1.80
CA HIS A 60 -2.15 -7.89 1.28
C HIS A 60 -2.36 -7.89 -0.24
N ALA A 61 -2.16 -9.06 -0.85
CA ALA A 61 -2.30 -9.24 -2.30
C ALA A 61 -3.74 -9.60 -2.68
N HIS A 62 -4.60 -8.59 -2.84
CA HIS A 62 -6.00 -8.73 -3.22
C HIS A 62 -6.38 -7.71 -4.32
N PRO A 63 -7.41 -7.96 -5.17
CA PRO A 63 -7.78 -7.08 -6.27
C PRO A 63 -7.93 -5.61 -5.91
N ASP A 64 -8.60 -5.29 -4.82
CA ASP A 64 -8.80 -3.92 -4.34
C ASP A 64 -7.61 -3.33 -3.57
N HIS A 65 -6.53 -4.08 -3.37
CA HIS A 65 -5.34 -3.62 -2.63
C HIS A 65 -4.04 -3.61 -3.44
N ALA A 66 -3.84 -4.51 -4.39
CA ALA A 66 -2.53 -4.69 -5.03
C ALA A 66 -2.54 -4.71 -6.56
N TRP A 67 -3.65 -5.05 -7.20
CA TRP A 67 -3.68 -5.33 -8.64
C TRP A 67 -3.41 -4.12 -9.53
N GLY A 68 -3.49 -2.90 -8.98
CA GLY A 68 -3.03 -1.70 -9.64
C GLY A 68 -1.52 -1.65 -9.85
N LEU A 69 -0.76 -2.60 -9.31
CA LEU A 69 0.70 -2.71 -9.43
C LEU A 69 1.15 -3.82 -10.41
N GLU A 70 0.21 -4.54 -11.04
CA GLU A 70 0.52 -5.68 -11.93
C GLU A 70 1.46 -5.30 -13.08
N THR A 71 1.25 -4.13 -13.66
CA THR A 71 2.03 -3.60 -14.80
C THR A 71 3.26 -2.80 -14.36
N GLY A 72 3.56 -2.78 -13.07
CA GLY A 72 4.69 -2.07 -12.47
C GLY A 72 4.27 -1.05 -11.43
N ALA A 73 5.27 -0.35 -10.86
CA ALA A 73 5.06 0.64 -9.81
C ALA A 73 5.91 1.89 -10.06
N PRO A 74 5.44 3.09 -9.68
CA PRO A 74 6.20 4.34 -9.84
C PRO A 74 7.29 4.56 -8.77
N ALA A 75 7.40 3.65 -7.79
CA ALA A 75 8.27 3.75 -6.61
C ALA A 75 8.56 2.35 -6.04
N PRO A 76 9.55 2.18 -5.14
CA PRO A 76 9.80 0.91 -4.46
C PRO A 76 8.55 0.40 -3.73
N VAL A 77 8.29 -0.89 -3.84
CA VAL A 77 7.13 -1.54 -3.23
C VAL A 77 7.59 -2.38 -2.06
N TRP A 78 6.86 -2.29 -0.94
CA TRP A 78 7.11 -2.99 0.31
C TRP A 78 5.94 -3.93 0.60
N ALA A 79 6.22 -5.22 0.70
CA ALA A 79 5.19 -6.22 0.99
C ALA A 79 5.78 -7.39 1.78
N THR A 80 4.92 -8.15 2.46
CA THR A 80 5.32 -9.38 3.17
C THR A 80 5.73 -10.47 2.17
N GLY A 81 6.45 -11.50 2.63
CA GLY A 81 6.85 -12.62 1.78
C GLY A 81 5.64 -13.29 1.09
N VAL A 82 4.58 -13.56 1.84
CA VAL A 82 3.33 -14.14 1.32
C VAL A 82 2.68 -13.25 0.25
N ALA A 83 2.66 -11.93 0.46
CA ALA A 83 2.14 -11.02 -0.54
C ALA A 83 3.03 -10.99 -1.80
N TRP A 84 4.36 -11.09 -1.65
CA TRP A 84 5.28 -11.18 -2.79
C TRP A 84 5.13 -12.47 -3.59
N GLU A 85 4.86 -13.59 -2.94
CA GLU A 85 4.55 -14.87 -3.60
C GLU A 85 3.26 -14.73 -4.44
N ALA A 86 2.21 -14.16 -3.87
CA ALA A 86 0.95 -13.91 -4.59
C ALA A 86 1.12 -12.90 -5.75
N MET A 87 2.08 -11.98 -5.65
CA MET A 87 2.41 -10.99 -6.67
C MET A 87 3.60 -11.39 -7.56
N GLU A 88 3.98 -12.67 -7.61
CA GLU A 88 5.20 -13.11 -8.32
C GLU A 88 5.26 -12.61 -9.77
N GLY A 89 4.12 -12.69 -10.47
CA GLY A 89 3.95 -12.28 -11.88
C GLY A 89 3.92 -10.77 -12.15
N TYR A 90 3.99 -9.92 -11.13
CA TYR A 90 3.89 -8.47 -11.31
C TYR A 90 5.16 -7.91 -11.94
N ALA A 91 5.02 -6.95 -12.84
CA ALA A 91 6.11 -6.28 -13.55
C ALA A 91 6.88 -5.26 -12.68
N ILE A 92 7.09 -5.57 -11.39
CA ILE A 92 7.90 -4.79 -10.46
C ILE A 92 9.34 -5.36 -10.47
N PRO A 93 10.36 -4.59 -10.88
CA PRO A 93 11.75 -5.05 -10.90
C PRO A 93 12.22 -5.54 -9.53
N ARG A 94 13.04 -6.59 -9.47
CA ARG A 94 13.59 -7.11 -8.20
C ARG A 94 14.33 -6.04 -7.38
N SER A 95 14.98 -5.08 -8.04
CA SER A 95 15.65 -3.94 -7.41
C SER A 95 14.70 -2.96 -6.71
N GLU A 96 13.41 -3.00 -7.03
CA GLU A 96 12.35 -2.15 -6.45
C GLU A 96 11.47 -2.90 -5.45
N ARG A 97 11.65 -4.23 -5.30
CA ARG A 97 10.94 -5.03 -4.30
C ARG A 97 11.64 -4.90 -2.94
N ARG A 98 10.87 -4.71 -1.88
CA ARG A 98 11.34 -4.63 -0.49
C ARG A 98 10.52 -5.57 0.36
N ALA A 99 11.19 -6.40 1.15
CA ALA A 99 10.54 -7.32 2.06
C ALA A 99 10.09 -6.59 3.33
N VAL A 100 8.90 -6.94 3.81
CA VAL A 100 8.37 -6.51 5.10
C VAL A 100 8.29 -7.73 6.01
N GLU A 101 8.97 -7.64 7.15
CA GLU A 101 8.87 -8.62 8.22
C GLU A 101 7.84 -8.17 9.26
N LEU A 102 7.13 -9.13 9.84
CA LEU A 102 6.20 -8.84 10.93
C LEU A 102 6.98 -8.35 12.15
N ARG A 103 6.43 -7.32 12.81
CA ARG A 103 6.98 -6.74 14.05
C ARG A 103 8.38 -6.13 13.95
N THR A 104 8.91 -6.01 12.73
CA THR A 104 10.17 -5.29 12.45
C THR A 104 9.83 -3.93 11.84
N PRO A 105 10.10 -2.81 12.54
CA PRO A 105 9.86 -1.50 11.98
C PRO A 105 10.79 -1.21 10.80
N PHE A 106 10.24 -0.65 9.72
CA PHE A 106 10.98 -0.14 8.58
C PHE A 106 10.61 1.33 8.32
N ARG A 107 11.46 2.04 7.58
CA ARG A 107 11.34 3.48 7.38
C ARG A 107 11.39 3.83 5.91
N ILE A 108 10.43 4.66 5.48
CA ILE A 108 10.45 5.32 4.17
C ILE A 108 10.43 6.83 4.44
N ARG A 109 11.56 7.50 4.18
CA ARG A 109 11.78 8.91 4.57
C ARG A 109 11.58 9.11 6.08
N ASP A 110 10.73 10.04 6.51
CA ASP A 110 10.45 10.33 7.93
C ASP A 110 9.23 9.57 8.48
N ILE A 111 8.75 8.54 7.78
CA ILE A 111 7.57 7.75 8.14
C ILE A 111 8.02 6.32 8.45
N VAL A 112 7.69 5.85 9.66
CA VAL A 112 8.00 4.51 10.14
C VAL A 112 6.75 3.64 10.05
N PHE A 113 6.90 2.45 9.50
CA PHE A 113 5.87 1.43 9.39
C PHE A 113 6.31 0.20 10.17
N GLU A 114 5.36 -0.53 10.74
CA GLU A 114 5.57 -1.85 11.32
C GLU A 114 4.33 -2.69 11.04
N ALA A 115 4.54 -3.87 10.48
CA ALA A 115 3.47 -4.79 10.09
C ALA A 115 3.10 -5.72 11.25
N PHE A 116 1.80 -5.96 11.43
CA PHE A 116 1.28 -6.95 12.37
C PHE A 116 0.25 -7.78 11.60
N GLY A 117 0.31 -9.10 11.73
CA GLY A 117 -0.69 -9.97 11.13
C GLY A 117 -2.09 -9.63 11.66
N VAL A 118 -3.06 -9.60 10.77
CA VAL A 118 -4.48 -9.44 11.08
C VAL A 118 -5.28 -10.57 10.44
N GLU A 119 -6.41 -10.92 11.05
CA GLU A 119 -7.32 -11.91 10.48
C GLU A 119 -8.12 -11.27 9.34
N HIS A 120 -8.08 -11.89 8.16
CA HIS A 120 -8.79 -11.43 6.99
C HIS A 120 -9.30 -12.60 6.16
N SER A 121 -8.40 -13.26 5.42
CA SER A 121 -8.67 -14.44 4.60
C SER A 121 -7.50 -15.39 4.66
N ILE A 122 -7.78 -16.70 4.65
CA ILE A 122 -6.74 -17.74 4.56
C ILE A 122 -6.01 -17.66 3.21
N ARG A 123 -6.68 -17.15 2.17
CA ARG A 123 -6.13 -17.02 0.81
C ARG A 123 -5.27 -15.78 0.60
N ALA A 124 -5.49 -14.74 1.39
CA ALA A 124 -4.73 -13.50 1.33
C ALA A 124 -4.41 -13.02 2.76
N PRO A 125 -3.41 -13.65 3.42
CA PRO A 125 -2.98 -13.22 4.75
C PRO A 125 -2.61 -11.74 4.74
N ALA A 126 -3.21 -10.98 5.67
CA ALA A 126 -3.12 -9.54 5.70
C ALA A 126 -2.33 -9.02 6.88
N VAL A 127 -1.79 -7.81 6.71
CA VAL A 127 -1.17 -7.05 7.79
C VAL A 127 -1.85 -5.72 7.98
N GLY A 128 -2.01 -5.33 9.25
CA GLY A 128 -2.20 -3.95 9.63
C GLY A 128 -0.85 -3.26 9.83
N TYR A 129 -0.78 -1.97 9.51
CA TYR A 129 0.39 -1.15 9.71
C TYR A 129 0.21 -0.19 10.89
N ARG A 130 1.18 -0.23 11.82
CA ARG A 130 1.43 0.87 12.75
C ARG A 130 2.28 1.91 12.03
N ILE A 131 1.69 3.07 11.75
CA ILE A 131 2.32 4.16 11.02
C ILE A 131 2.68 5.26 12.00
N ARG A 132 3.97 5.59 12.13
CA ARG A 132 4.48 6.64 13.02
C ARG A 132 5.19 7.71 12.23
N ALA A 133 4.87 8.98 12.51
CA ALA A 133 5.56 10.12 11.93
C ALA A 133 5.56 11.30 12.92
N GLY A 134 6.74 11.69 13.39
CA GLY A 134 6.88 12.64 14.49
C GLY A 134 6.26 12.09 15.78
N ARG A 135 5.36 12.87 16.40
CA ARG A 135 4.66 12.49 17.65
C ARG A 135 3.34 11.74 17.41
N VAL A 136 2.94 11.56 16.15
CA VAL A 136 1.65 10.95 15.77
C VAL A 136 1.87 9.48 15.43
N THR A 137 0.96 8.63 15.91
CA THR A 137 0.87 7.20 15.55
C THR A 137 -0.55 6.90 15.10
N VAL A 138 -0.68 6.14 14.02
CA VAL A 138 -1.94 5.68 13.44
C VAL A 138 -1.85 4.16 13.26
N TRP A 139 -2.96 3.48 13.47
CA TRP A 139 -3.15 2.09 13.09
C TRP A 139 -4.01 2.06 11.83
N TYR A 140 -3.54 1.40 10.78
CA TYR A 140 -4.28 1.19 9.52
C TYR A 140 -4.38 -0.31 9.27
N ALA A 141 -5.59 -0.84 9.12
CA ALA A 141 -5.89 -2.23 8.86
C ALA A 141 -7.18 -2.33 8.06
#